data_AF-A0AAV5T2P0-F1
#
_entry.id   AF-A0AAV5T2P0-F1
#
_cell.length_a   1.000
_cell.length_b   1.000
_cell.length_c   1.000
_cell.angle_alpha   90.00
_cell.angle_beta   90.00
_cell.angle_gamma   90.00
#
_symmetry.space_group_name_H-M   'P 1'
#
loop_
_entity.id
_entity.type
_entity.pdbx_description
1 polymer ?
#
loop_
_entity_poly.entity_id
_entity_poly.type
_entity_poly.pdbx_seq_one_letter_code
_entity_poly.pdbx_strand_id
1 'polypeptide(L)'
;MERDEVLRRMQRENLEQQRRDMRLQRENWEQQRTDMRLRRREEDQQKMLEALQRKDDELKWAAHELLMKDEELRRRREGLKRKNDELKSKDKELQRKDTELKWKTKLLILIQENMASVKEKMTAKFRQYKEVATHLLGSLQVDLTKRITALNRRKRQHEQEEDSGNAASKKPCTDDALPRQELTSHDVTPVIGRASEVQGGSSTSVHRENDLYTWIPAVGRLGGTFVKNSKNSHHGVKYSKPLERSFAGESWKEKYIRAMDEEMRNEFIDKGCVHYLYLYVDTTKLEFELTKITLQQLLAAIIYIGRGKGTRAYEHIVAAGNFLRGQPMVLTAHEQMITEIYQGGGNVAVLQFQQNLSEEGISDMKLSLNARARISAEEFRKRFN
;
A
#
# COMPACT_ATOMS: atom_id res chain seq x y z
N MET A 1 58.86 77.94 -89.61
CA MET A 1 59.31 77.90 -88.20
C MET A 1 58.13 78.07 -87.25
N GLU A 2 57.35 79.14 -87.31
CA GLU A 2 56.20 79.37 -86.40
C GLU A 2 55.13 78.26 -86.41
N ARG A 3 54.74 77.75 -87.60
CA ARG A 3 53.76 76.65 -87.73
C ARG A 3 54.20 75.35 -87.03
N ASP A 4 55.49 75.04 -87.07
CA ASP A 4 56.05 73.82 -86.45
C ASP A 4 56.15 73.95 -84.93
N GLU A 5 56.42 75.15 -84.42
CA GLU A 5 56.43 75.44 -82.98
C GLU A 5 55.03 75.33 -82.37
N VAL A 6 54.02 75.84 -83.08
CA VAL A 6 52.60 75.71 -82.69
C VAL A 6 52.20 74.24 -82.66
N LEU A 7 52.57 73.44 -83.66
CA LEU A 7 52.30 72.00 -83.69
C LEU A 7 52.97 71.26 -82.52
N ARG A 8 54.23 71.58 -82.22
CA ARG A 8 54.97 70.98 -81.07
C ARG A 8 54.35 71.39 -79.74
N ARG A 9 53.89 72.63 -79.59
CA ARG A 9 53.16 73.07 -78.39
C ARG A 9 51.87 72.29 -78.22
N MET A 10 51.07 72.18 -79.28
CA MET A 10 49.81 71.42 -79.28
C MET A 10 50.02 69.94 -78.92
N GLN A 11 51.06 69.31 -79.48
CA GLN A 11 51.40 67.92 -79.14
C GLN A 11 51.81 67.75 -77.67
N ARG A 12 52.57 68.70 -77.11
CA ARG A 12 52.92 68.69 -75.67
C ARG A 12 51.69 68.86 -74.78
N GLU A 13 50.82 69.81 -75.10
CA GLU A 13 49.58 70.05 -74.36
C GLU A 13 48.66 68.81 -74.40
N ASN A 14 48.54 68.15 -75.55
CA ASN A 14 47.74 66.93 -75.68
C ASN A 14 48.32 65.78 -74.84
N LEU A 15 49.66 65.60 -74.85
CA LEU A 15 50.33 64.60 -74.02
C LEU A 15 50.19 64.91 -72.52
N GLU A 16 50.28 66.19 -72.13
CA GLU A 16 50.05 66.63 -70.75
C GLU A 16 48.61 66.37 -70.31
N GLN A 17 47.63 66.67 -71.17
CA GLN A 17 46.22 66.38 -70.91
C GLN A 17 46.00 64.88 -70.71
N GLN A 18 46.56 64.05 -71.61
CA GLN A 18 46.48 62.59 -71.48
C GLN A 18 47.11 62.08 -70.17
N ARG A 19 48.21 62.68 -69.72
CA ARG A 19 48.83 62.34 -68.42
C ARG A 19 47.94 62.74 -67.24
N ARG A 20 47.27 63.91 -67.31
CA ARG A 20 46.32 64.35 -66.28
C ARG A 20 45.12 63.41 -66.20
N ASP A 21 44.57 63.02 -67.35
CA ASP A 21 43.42 62.12 -67.41
C ASP A 21 43.77 60.73 -66.85
N MET A 22 44.94 60.17 -67.19
CA MET A 22 45.40 58.91 -66.59
C MET A 22 45.61 59.00 -65.08
N ARG A 23 46.10 60.15 -64.59
CA ARG A 23 46.28 60.38 -63.14
C ARG A 23 44.93 60.45 -62.43
N LEU A 24 43.98 61.20 -62.98
CA LEU A 24 42.61 61.30 -62.44
C LEU A 24 41.90 59.94 -62.45
N GLN A 25 42.08 59.15 -63.51
CA GLN A 25 41.55 57.78 -63.56
C GLN A 25 42.14 56.89 -62.46
N ARG A 26 43.46 56.98 -62.21
CA ARG A 26 44.10 56.23 -61.12
C ARG A 26 43.59 56.68 -59.75
N GLU A 27 43.51 57.98 -59.50
CA GLU A 27 43.01 58.56 -58.24
C GLU A 27 41.55 58.15 -57.99
N ASN A 28 40.69 58.19 -59.02
CA ASN A 28 39.30 57.74 -58.92
C ASN A 28 39.20 56.23 -58.62
N TRP A 29 40.04 55.40 -59.25
CA TRP A 29 40.07 53.96 -58.96
C TRP A 29 40.54 53.66 -57.53
N GLU A 30 41.52 54.41 -57.03
CA GLU A 30 41.97 54.30 -55.63
C GLU A 30 40.88 54.73 -54.65
N GLN A 31 40.16 55.82 -54.93
CA GLN A 31 39.00 56.27 -54.13
C GLN A 31 37.88 55.21 -54.10
N GLN A 32 37.51 54.64 -55.24
CA GLN A 32 36.51 53.56 -55.29
C GLN A 32 36.95 52.35 -54.46
N ARG A 33 38.25 52.03 -54.47
CA ARG A 33 38.80 50.93 -53.67
C ARG A 33 38.76 51.23 -52.18
N THR A 34 39.04 52.47 -51.75
CA THR A 34 38.91 52.87 -50.35
C THR A 34 37.47 52.86 -49.89
N ASP A 35 36.54 53.34 -50.71
CA ASP A 35 35.11 53.37 -50.39
C ASP A 35 34.55 51.96 -50.23
N MET A 36 34.92 51.03 -51.13
CA MET A 36 34.54 49.62 -50.98
C MET A 36 35.10 48.99 -49.69
N ARG A 37 36.30 49.38 -49.25
CA ARG A 37 36.87 48.89 -47.99
C ARG A 37 36.15 49.48 -46.78
N LEU A 38 35.77 50.76 -46.82
CA LEU A 38 35.03 51.41 -45.74
C LEU A 38 33.62 50.81 -45.60
N ARG A 39 32.89 50.65 -46.71
CA ARG A 39 31.56 50.00 -46.70
C ARG A 39 31.60 48.60 -46.09
N ARG A 40 32.60 47.78 -46.45
CA ARG A 40 32.75 46.45 -45.84
C ARG A 40 32.98 46.52 -44.33
N ARG A 41 33.81 47.47 -43.86
CA ARG A 41 34.03 47.67 -42.42
C ARG A 41 32.76 48.12 -41.70
N GLU A 42 31.98 49.02 -42.31
CA GLU A 42 30.69 49.47 -41.77
C GLU A 42 29.70 48.30 -41.68
N GLU A 43 29.60 47.47 -42.72
CA GLU A 43 28.77 46.25 -42.71
C GLU A 43 29.21 45.27 -41.61
N ASP A 44 30.52 45.07 -41.43
CA ASP A 44 31.05 44.19 -40.38
C ASP A 44 30.79 44.76 -38.97
N GLN A 45 30.92 46.08 -38.78
CA GLN A 45 30.58 46.76 -37.54
C GLN A 45 29.09 46.64 -37.21
N GLN A 46 28.22 46.82 -38.21
CA GLN A 46 26.78 46.67 -38.05
C GLN A 46 26.41 45.24 -37.64
N LYS A 47 26.99 44.22 -38.29
CA LYS A 47 26.80 42.81 -37.89
C LYS A 47 27.27 42.54 -36.47
N MET A 48 28.38 43.15 -36.04
CA MET A 48 28.88 43.00 -34.67
C MET A 48 27.93 43.63 -33.65
N LEU A 49 27.37 44.81 -33.93
CA LEU A 49 26.38 45.46 -33.07
C LEU A 49 25.10 44.63 -32.93
N GLU A 50 24.59 44.09 -34.04
CA GLU A 50 23.43 43.19 -34.01
C GLU A 50 23.70 41.91 -33.21
N ALA A 51 24.90 41.34 -33.33
CA ALA A 51 25.29 40.17 -32.55
C ALA A 51 25.39 40.49 -31.04
N LEU A 52 25.95 41.65 -30.68
CA LEU A 52 26.01 42.10 -29.29
C LEU A 52 24.63 42.37 -28.71
N GLN A 53 23.73 42.98 -29.48
CA GLN A 53 22.35 43.22 -29.05
C GLN A 53 21.60 41.91 -28.78
N ARG A 54 21.73 40.91 -29.67
CA ARG A 54 21.15 39.58 -29.44
C ARG A 54 21.69 38.93 -28.16
N LYS A 55 22.99 39.09 -27.88
CA LYS A 55 23.61 38.57 -26.65
C LYS A 55 23.08 39.26 -25.40
N ASP A 56 22.87 40.57 -25.46
CA ASP A 56 22.29 41.33 -24.35
C ASP A 56 20.84 40.88 -24.06
N ASP A 57 20.04 40.65 -25.10
CA ASP A 57 18.67 40.14 -24.96
C ASP A 57 18.64 38.70 -24.40
N GLU A 58 19.53 37.83 -24.85
CA GLU A 58 19.71 36.47 -24.29
C GLU A 58 20.07 36.52 -22.80
N LEU A 59 20.99 37.41 -22.40
CA LEU A 59 21.40 37.58 -21.01
C LEU A 59 20.27 38.13 -20.13
N LYS A 60 19.50 39.10 -20.63
CA LYS A 60 18.31 39.62 -19.93
C LYS A 60 17.27 38.52 -19.69
N TRP A 61 17.02 37.69 -20.70
CA TRP A 61 16.09 36.58 -20.57
C TRP A 61 16.57 35.53 -19.56
N ALA A 62 17.85 35.15 -19.63
CA ALA A 62 18.46 34.23 -18.68
C ALA A 62 18.41 34.76 -17.23
N ALA A 63 18.67 36.06 -17.03
CA ALA A 63 18.58 36.69 -15.72
C ALA A 63 17.15 36.66 -15.16
N HIS A 64 16.15 36.92 -16.00
CA HIS A 64 14.74 36.82 -15.60
C HIS A 64 14.35 35.37 -15.25
N GLU A 65 14.81 34.38 -16.01
CA GLU A 65 14.57 32.97 -15.70
C GLU A 65 15.18 32.55 -14.35
N LEU A 66 16.41 32.99 -14.06
CA LEU A 66 17.06 32.74 -12.77
C LEU A 66 16.29 33.36 -11.61
N LEU A 67 15.82 34.60 -11.76
CA LEU A 67 15.02 35.28 -10.75
C LEU A 67 13.72 34.52 -10.42
N MET A 68 13.04 33.98 -11.45
CA MET A 68 11.83 33.19 -11.26
C MET A 68 12.12 31.86 -10.55
N LYS A 69 13.24 31.20 -10.86
CA LYS A 69 13.67 29.98 -10.17
C LYS A 69 14.02 30.25 -8.70
N ASP A 70 14.70 31.35 -8.41
CA ASP A 70 15.02 31.74 -7.03
C ASP A 70 13.78 31.99 -6.19
N GLU A 71 12.78 32.67 -6.76
CA GLU A 71 11.50 32.92 -6.11
C GLU A 71 10.73 31.60 -5.85
N GLU A 72 10.77 30.65 -6.80
CA GLU A 72 10.20 29.32 -6.60
C GLU A 72 10.92 28.55 -5.46
N LEU A 73 12.25 28.56 -5.45
CA LEU A 73 13.05 27.93 -4.40
C LEU A 73 12.78 28.56 -3.02
N ARG A 74 12.60 29.89 -2.96
CA ARG A 74 12.22 30.60 -1.73
C ARG A 74 10.87 30.09 -1.20
N ARG A 75 9.85 30.00 -2.06
CA ARG A 75 8.53 29.46 -1.69
C ARG A 75 8.61 28.01 -1.21
N ARG A 76 9.39 27.17 -1.88
CA ARG A 76 9.61 25.77 -1.46
C ARG A 76 10.27 25.71 -0.08
N ARG A 77 11.28 26.55 0.18
CA ARG A 77 11.96 26.63 1.49
C ARG A 77 11.01 27.03 2.61
N GLU A 78 10.14 28.01 2.37
CA GLU A 78 9.11 28.43 3.33
C GLU A 78 8.08 27.32 3.58
N GLY A 79 7.65 26.62 2.53
CA GLY A 79 6.77 25.46 2.65
C GLY A 79 7.38 24.34 3.49
N LEU A 80 8.67 24.04 3.30
CA LEU A 80 9.39 23.06 4.12
C LEU A 80 9.52 23.50 5.56
N LYS A 81 9.80 24.79 5.82
CA LYS A 81 9.87 25.34 7.18
C LYS A 81 8.54 25.15 7.93
N ARG A 82 7.41 25.49 7.30
CA ARG A 82 6.07 25.29 7.89
C ARG A 82 5.78 23.83 8.23
N LYS A 83 6.11 22.91 7.31
CA LYS A 83 5.94 21.46 7.56
C LYS A 83 6.79 20.98 8.73
N ASN A 84 8.02 21.47 8.84
CA ASN A 84 8.91 21.14 9.96
C ASN A 84 8.34 21.63 11.30
N ASP A 85 7.79 22.84 11.33
CA ASP A 85 7.16 23.39 12.54
C ASP A 85 5.89 22.60 12.92
N GLU A 86 5.08 22.20 11.94
CA GLU A 86 3.92 21.31 12.16
C GLU A 86 4.34 19.95 12.73
N LEU A 87 5.39 19.34 12.19
CA LEU A 87 5.93 18.07 12.69
C LEU A 87 6.43 18.19 14.12
N LYS A 88 7.16 19.26 14.46
CA LYS A 88 7.58 19.53 15.84
C LYS A 88 6.41 19.70 16.80
N SER A 89 5.32 20.32 16.35
CA SER A 89 4.11 20.44 17.16
C SER A 89 3.45 19.08 17.42
N LYS A 90 3.33 18.24 16.38
CA LYS A 90 2.78 16.89 16.52
C LYS A 90 3.65 15.99 17.40
N ASP A 91 4.97 16.10 17.30
CA ASP A 91 5.91 15.37 18.15
C ASP A 91 5.70 15.72 19.63
N LYS A 92 5.58 17.01 19.97
CA LYS A 92 5.23 17.45 21.33
C LYS A 92 3.88 16.93 21.80
N GLU A 93 2.88 16.86 20.93
CA GLU A 93 1.57 16.30 21.27
C GLU A 93 1.65 14.79 21.56
N LEU A 94 2.39 14.04 20.74
CA LEU A 94 2.63 12.61 20.94
C LEU A 94 3.37 12.35 22.25
N GLN A 95 4.39 13.14 22.57
CA GLN A 95 5.10 13.04 23.85
C GLN A 95 4.17 13.25 25.06
N ARG A 96 3.21 14.19 24.97
CA ARG A 96 2.20 14.39 26.03
C ARG A 96 1.26 13.19 26.15
N LYS A 97 0.82 12.62 25.03
CA LYS A 97 -0.02 11.41 25.04
C LYS A 97 0.72 10.20 25.61
N ASP A 98 2.00 10.05 25.31
CA ASP A 98 2.84 8.99 25.86
C ASP A 98 3.00 9.11 27.39
N THR A 99 3.23 10.32 27.91
CA THR A 99 3.30 10.53 29.37
C THR A 99 1.96 10.28 30.06
N GLU A 100 0.84 10.69 29.44
CA GLU A 100 -0.51 10.41 29.95
C GLU A 100 -0.79 8.90 29.99
N LEU A 101 -0.45 8.17 28.92
CA LEU A 101 -0.60 6.71 28.87
C LEU A 101 0.25 6.02 29.93
N LYS A 102 1.52 6.43 30.10
CA LYS A 102 2.39 5.90 31.17
C LYS A 102 1.79 6.10 32.55
N TRP A 103 1.18 7.26 32.81
CA TRP A 103 0.51 7.52 34.08
C TRP A 103 -0.73 6.64 34.27
N LYS A 104 -1.58 6.50 33.25
CA LYS A 104 -2.75 5.61 33.29
C LYS A 104 -2.36 4.15 33.51
N THR A 105 -1.29 3.67 32.87
CA THR A 105 -0.77 2.32 33.08
C THR A 105 -0.32 2.10 34.52
N LYS A 106 0.41 3.06 35.12
CA LYS A 106 0.79 2.99 36.54
C LYS A 106 -0.42 2.94 37.46
N LEU A 107 -1.43 3.78 37.21
CA LEU A 107 -2.67 3.79 37.98
C LEU A 107 -3.42 2.46 37.87
N LEU A 108 -3.48 1.87 36.68
CA LEU A 108 -4.11 0.57 36.45
C LEU A 108 -3.41 -0.54 37.25
N ILE A 109 -2.08 -0.56 37.27
CA ILE A 109 -1.28 -1.52 38.06
C ILE A 109 -1.64 -1.39 39.55
N LEU A 110 -1.67 -0.17 40.10
CA LEU A 110 -2.05 0.07 41.51
C LEU A 110 -3.48 -0.42 41.82
N ILE A 111 -4.43 -0.19 40.91
CA ILE A 111 -5.80 -0.69 41.07
C ILE A 111 -5.82 -2.22 41.07
N GLN A 112 -5.06 -2.87 40.18
CA GLN A 112 -4.95 -4.33 40.12
C GLN A 112 -4.36 -4.92 41.40
N GLU A 113 -3.30 -4.32 41.95
CA GLU A 113 -2.69 -4.72 43.23
C GLU A 113 -3.69 -4.59 44.39
N ASN A 114 -4.42 -3.47 44.45
CA ASN A 114 -5.45 -3.27 45.47
C ASN A 114 -6.59 -4.30 45.36
N MET A 115 -7.07 -4.58 44.15
CA MET A 115 -8.08 -5.61 43.92
C MET A 115 -7.59 -7.00 44.31
N ALA A 116 -6.34 -7.34 44.01
CA ALA A 116 -5.72 -8.60 44.41
C ALA A 116 -5.66 -8.74 45.94
N SER A 117 -5.24 -7.68 46.64
CA SER A 117 -5.22 -7.65 48.12
C SER A 117 -6.61 -7.81 48.73
N VAL A 118 -7.62 -7.13 48.19
CA VAL A 118 -9.02 -7.28 48.64
C VAL A 118 -9.52 -8.70 48.41
N LYS A 119 -9.23 -9.28 47.24
CA LYS A 119 -9.59 -10.66 46.91
C LYS A 119 -8.95 -11.64 47.91
N GLU A 120 -7.68 -11.46 48.25
CA GLU A 120 -6.98 -12.29 49.24
C GLU A 120 -7.58 -12.17 50.64
N LYS A 121 -7.89 -10.95 51.09
CA LYS A 121 -8.56 -10.73 52.38
C LYS A 121 -9.94 -11.40 52.42
N MET A 122 -10.68 -11.32 51.32
CA MET A 122 -12.01 -11.93 51.21
C MET A 122 -11.92 -13.47 51.21
N THR A 123 -10.98 -14.06 50.47
CA THR A 123 -10.77 -15.52 50.49
C THR A 123 -10.29 -16.03 51.85
N ALA A 124 -9.45 -15.26 52.55
CA ALA A 124 -9.05 -15.56 53.92
C ALA A 124 -10.25 -15.59 54.89
N LYS A 125 -11.15 -14.58 54.82
CA LYS A 125 -12.39 -14.57 55.62
C LYS A 125 -13.29 -15.75 55.28
N PHE A 126 -13.47 -16.09 54.01
CA PHE A 126 -14.25 -17.27 53.61
C PHE A 126 -13.66 -18.56 54.16
N ARG A 127 -12.33 -18.69 54.19
CA ARG A 127 -11.64 -19.83 54.81
C ARG A 127 -11.95 -19.91 56.31
N GLN A 128 -11.85 -18.80 57.03
CA GLN A 128 -12.21 -18.72 58.45
C GLN A 128 -13.67 -19.12 58.71
N TYR A 129 -14.62 -18.60 57.92
CA TYR A 129 -16.03 -18.98 58.04
C TYR A 129 -16.25 -20.47 57.77
N LYS A 130 -15.56 -21.03 56.77
CA LYS A 130 -15.63 -22.46 56.45
C LYS A 130 -15.11 -23.31 57.60
N GLU A 131 -13.98 -22.95 58.21
CA GLU A 131 -13.41 -23.64 59.37
C GLU A 131 -14.37 -23.63 60.57
N VAL A 132 -14.93 -22.46 60.92
CA VAL A 132 -15.93 -22.33 62.00
C VAL A 132 -17.16 -23.19 61.71
N ALA A 133 -17.69 -23.15 60.48
CA ALA A 133 -18.83 -23.95 60.08
C ALA A 133 -18.54 -25.46 60.19
N THR A 134 -17.36 -25.92 59.75
CA THR A 134 -16.96 -27.33 59.88
C THR A 134 -16.81 -27.76 61.33
N HIS A 135 -16.28 -26.90 62.21
CA HIS A 135 -16.15 -27.19 63.64
C HIS A 135 -17.52 -27.30 64.33
N LEU A 136 -18.44 -26.37 64.03
CA LEU A 136 -19.81 -26.39 64.55
C LEU A 136 -20.55 -27.65 64.10
N LEU A 137 -20.52 -27.97 62.81
CA LEU A 137 -21.12 -29.19 62.28
C LEU A 137 -20.53 -30.45 62.92
N GLY A 138 -19.20 -30.52 63.08
CA GLY A 138 -18.54 -31.63 63.75
C GLY A 138 -18.97 -31.81 65.20
N SER A 139 -19.06 -30.71 65.97
CA SER A 139 -19.53 -30.76 67.37
C SER A 139 -20.98 -31.25 67.48
N LEU A 140 -21.86 -30.76 66.60
CA LEU A 140 -23.26 -31.19 66.54
C LEU A 140 -23.39 -32.67 66.18
N GLN A 141 -22.59 -33.17 65.25
CA GLN A 141 -22.57 -34.60 64.89
C GLN A 141 -22.14 -35.48 66.07
N VAL A 142 -21.11 -35.06 66.81
CA VAL A 142 -20.64 -35.78 68.01
C VAL A 142 -21.75 -35.83 69.07
N ASP A 143 -22.42 -34.70 69.35
CA ASP A 143 -23.50 -34.65 70.34
C ASP A 143 -24.73 -35.44 69.93
N LEU A 144 -25.09 -35.40 68.64
CA LEU A 144 -26.16 -36.23 68.09
C LEU A 144 -25.84 -37.72 68.23
N THR A 145 -24.61 -38.12 67.92
CA THR A 145 -24.14 -39.51 68.06
C THR A 145 -24.18 -39.98 69.50
N LYS A 146 -23.77 -39.13 70.46
CA LYS A 146 -23.90 -39.42 71.91
C LYS A 146 -25.35 -39.61 72.33
N ARG A 147 -26.28 -38.75 71.86
CA ARG A 147 -27.72 -38.90 72.15
C ARG A 147 -28.30 -40.19 71.58
N ILE A 148 -27.96 -40.53 70.32
CA ILE A 148 -28.42 -41.77 69.67
C ILE A 148 -27.91 -43.00 70.44
N THR A 149 -26.62 -43.03 70.79
CA THR A 149 -26.04 -44.15 71.56
C THR A 149 -26.64 -44.28 72.95
N ALA A 150 -26.92 -43.17 73.65
CA ALA A 150 -27.62 -43.17 74.93
C ALA A 150 -29.06 -43.70 74.81
N LEU A 151 -29.80 -43.28 73.78
CA LEU A 151 -31.16 -43.78 73.49
C LEU A 151 -31.14 -45.28 73.21
N ASN A 152 -30.21 -45.76 72.38
CA ASN A 152 -30.07 -47.19 72.09
C ASN A 152 -29.73 -48.00 73.34
N ARG A 153 -28.92 -47.47 74.26
CA ARG A 153 -28.66 -48.11 75.56
C ARG A 153 -29.92 -48.20 76.42
N ARG A 154 -30.69 -47.11 76.54
CA ARG A 154 -31.97 -47.11 77.28
C ARG A 154 -32.97 -48.09 76.68
N LYS A 155 -33.03 -48.18 75.35
CA LYS A 155 -33.89 -49.14 74.65
C LYS A 155 -33.53 -50.59 75.00
N ARG A 156 -32.24 -50.95 74.98
CA ARG A 156 -31.76 -52.28 75.38
C ARG A 156 -32.03 -52.60 76.86
N GLN A 157 -31.94 -51.62 77.75
CA GLN A 157 -32.29 -51.80 79.16
C GLN A 157 -33.78 -52.14 79.31
N HIS A 158 -34.66 -51.41 78.61
CA HIS A 158 -36.08 -51.73 78.57
C HIS A 158 -36.37 -53.13 77.99
N GLU A 159 -35.71 -53.52 76.89
CA GLU A 159 -35.85 -54.85 76.31
C GLU A 159 -35.42 -55.96 77.30
N GLN A 160 -34.34 -55.76 78.05
CA GLN A 160 -33.91 -56.70 79.10
C GLN A 160 -34.87 -56.75 80.31
N GLU A 161 -35.50 -55.63 80.66
CA GLU A 161 -36.55 -55.58 81.69
C GLU A 161 -37.83 -56.28 81.22
N GLU A 162 -38.23 -56.16 79.95
CA GLU A 162 -39.37 -56.87 79.37
C GLU A 162 -39.14 -58.39 79.26
N ASP A 163 -37.93 -58.82 78.87
CA ASP A 163 -37.57 -60.24 78.79
C ASP A 163 -37.48 -60.92 80.17
N SER A 164 -37.16 -60.17 81.23
CA SER A 164 -37.21 -60.68 82.62
C SER A 164 -38.62 -60.67 83.23
N GLY A 165 -39.56 -59.91 82.66
CA GLY A 165 -40.97 -59.82 83.09
C GLY A 165 -41.92 -60.82 82.41
N ASN A 166 -41.49 -61.53 81.36
CA ASN A 166 -42.38 -62.38 80.56
C ASN A 166 -41.88 -63.83 80.40
N ALA A 167 -41.33 -64.42 81.48
CA ALA A 167 -40.99 -65.85 81.55
C ALA A 167 -42.21 -66.78 81.76
N ALA A 168 -43.43 -66.30 81.52
CA ALA A 168 -44.63 -67.12 81.61
C ALA A 168 -45.65 -66.71 80.54
N SER A 169 -45.59 -67.37 79.37
CA SER A 169 -46.73 -67.97 78.67
C SER A 169 -46.57 -67.94 77.14
N LYS A 170 -46.68 -69.13 76.54
CA LYS A 170 -47.10 -69.45 75.15
C LYS A 170 -46.06 -69.26 74.04
N LYS A 171 -46.03 -70.04 72.98
CA LYS A 171 -46.47 -71.39 72.55
C LYS A 171 -45.98 -71.46 71.08
N PRO A 172 -45.58 -72.61 70.53
CA PRO A 172 -45.09 -72.69 69.15
C PRO A 172 -46.27 -72.75 68.17
N CYS A 173 -46.28 -71.88 67.17
CA CYS A 173 -47.15 -72.00 66.00
C CYS A 173 -46.31 -71.94 64.72
N THR A 174 -46.47 -73.02 63.97
CA THR A 174 -46.00 -73.35 62.63
C THR A 174 -46.67 -72.52 61.54
N ASP A 175 -45.96 -72.41 60.41
CA ASP A 175 -46.40 -72.25 59.02
C ASP A 175 -47.26 -71.04 58.63
N ASP A 176 -46.76 -70.21 57.70
CA ASP A 176 -47.27 -70.25 56.33
C ASP A 176 -46.48 -69.32 55.39
N ALA A 177 -46.14 -69.88 54.23
CA ALA A 177 -45.44 -69.26 53.13
C ALA A 177 -46.40 -68.40 52.28
N LEU A 178 -46.04 -67.15 51.99
CA LEU A 178 -46.54 -66.41 50.82
C LEU A 178 -45.44 -65.48 50.25
N PRO A 179 -45.35 -65.34 48.92
CA PRO A 179 -44.24 -64.67 48.24
C PRO A 179 -44.45 -63.16 48.19
N ARG A 180 -43.41 -62.41 48.56
CA ARG A 180 -43.38 -60.94 48.50
C ARG A 180 -42.68 -60.50 47.22
N GLN A 181 -43.42 -59.73 46.42
CA GLN A 181 -42.99 -59.13 45.15
C GLN A 181 -41.71 -58.31 45.31
N GLU A 182 -40.76 -58.56 44.40
CA GLU A 182 -39.62 -57.71 44.12
C GLU A 182 -40.12 -56.34 43.60
N LEU A 183 -40.07 -55.33 44.45
CA LEU A 183 -40.03 -53.93 44.01
C LEU A 183 -38.55 -53.55 43.94
N THR A 184 -38.05 -53.48 42.71
CA THR A 184 -36.76 -52.93 42.34
C THR A 184 -36.69 -51.47 42.78
N SER A 185 -36.15 -51.24 43.98
CA SER A 185 -35.78 -49.90 44.42
C SER A 185 -34.66 -49.39 43.51
N HIS A 186 -34.95 -48.33 42.79
CA HIS A 186 -34.00 -47.58 42.00
C HIS A 186 -32.77 -47.21 42.83
N ASP A 187 -31.60 -47.63 42.35
CA ASP A 187 -30.31 -47.02 42.69
C ASP A 187 -30.37 -45.52 42.38
N VAL A 188 -30.74 -44.72 43.37
CA VAL A 188 -30.35 -43.31 43.40
C VAL A 188 -28.89 -43.29 43.84
N THR A 189 -28.02 -43.58 42.87
CA THR A 189 -26.66 -43.10 42.90
C THR A 189 -26.71 -41.59 43.13
N PRO A 190 -25.98 -41.01 44.10
CA PRO A 190 -25.65 -39.61 43.98
C PRO A 190 -24.76 -39.54 42.75
N VAL A 191 -25.30 -38.99 41.66
CA VAL A 191 -24.52 -38.46 40.56
C VAL A 191 -23.65 -37.38 41.16
N ILE A 192 -22.49 -37.79 41.67
CA ILE A 192 -21.31 -36.96 41.70
C ILE A 192 -21.07 -36.67 40.23
N GLY A 193 -21.64 -35.56 39.76
CA GLY A 193 -21.18 -34.88 38.58
C GLY A 193 -19.72 -34.55 38.85
N ARG A 194 -18.82 -35.47 38.50
CA ARG A 194 -17.53 -35.11 37.93
C ARG A 194 -17.88 -34.18 36.79
N ALA A 195 -17.77 -32.88 37.05
CA ALA A 195 -17.51 -31.94 36.00
C ALA A 195 -16.33 -32.54 35.23
N SER A 196 -16.62 -33.01 34.03
CA SER A 196 -15.61 -33.30 33.04
C SER A 196 -14.66 -32.12 33.05
N GLU A 197 -13.41 -32.37 33.43
CA GLU A 197 -12.29 -31.67 32.84
C GLU A 197 -12.53 -31.70 31.33
N VAL A 198 -13.15 -30.63 30.84
CA VAL A 198 -12.86 -30.13 29.51
C VAL A 198 -11.36 -29.96 29.56
N GLN A 199 -10.65 -30.91 28.95
CA GLN A 199 -9.32 -30.68 28.44
C GLN A 199 -9.42 -29.42 27.58
N GLY A 200 -9.19 -28.28 28.23
CA GLY A 200 -8.74 -27.07 27.58
C GLY A 200 -7.40 -27.46 27.00
N GLY A 201 -7.43 -27.97 25.76
CA GLY A 201 -6.26 -28.12 24.94
C GLY A 201 -5.61 -26.75 24.86
N SER A 202 -4.57 -26.55 25.66
CA SER A 202 -3.58 -25.52 25.44
C SER A 202 -2.82 -25.94 24.18
N SER A 203 -3.44 -25.66 23.03
CA SER A 203 -2.67 -25.39 21.83
C SER A 203 -1.88 -24.12 22.09
N THR A 204 -0.67 -24.29 22.62
CA THR A 204 0.44 -23.37 22.40
C THR A 204 0.77 -23.37 20.92
N SER A 205 -0.11 -22.75 20.13
CA SER A 205 0.21 -22.26 18.80
C SER A 205 1.17 -21.11 18.98
N VAL A 206 2.45 -21.42 18.79
CA VAL A 206 3.49 -20.45 18.49
C VAL A 206 3.13 -19.81 17.14
N HIS A 207 2.31 -18.77 17.18
CA HIS A 207 2.22 -17.82 16.08
C HIS A 207 3.40 -16.87 16.18
N ARG A 208 4.40 -17.20 15.35
CA ARG A 208 5.41 -16.27 14.89
C ARG A 208 4.74 -14.99 14.40
N GLU A 209 5.20 -13.88 14.97
CA GLU A 209 5.13 -12.55 14.37
C GLU A 209 5.49 -12.63 12.88
N ASN A 210 4.56 -12.18 12.04
CA ASN A 210 4.82 -11.70 10.68
C ASN A 210 3.71 -10.68 10.39
N ASP A 211 3.82 -9.53 11.07
CA ASP A 211 3.05 -8.34 10.75
C ASP A 211 3.55 -7.77 9.42
N LEU A 212 2.93 -8.16 8.31
CA LEU A 212 3.01 -7.42 7.05
C LEU A 212 1.83 -7.71 6.10
N TYR A 213 0.59 -7.59 6.57
CA TYR A 213 -0.59 -7.61 5.70
C TYR A 213 -1.62 -6.56 6.10
N THR A 214 -1.43 -5.34 5.61
CA THR A 214 -2.49 -4.32 5.46
C THR A 214 -2.29 -3.54 4.16
N TRP A 215 -2.26 -4.23 3.02
CA TRP A 215 -2.36 -3.58 1.71
C TRP A 215 -3.36 -4.34 0.86
N ILE A 216 -4.32 -3.59 0.30
CA ILE A 216 -5.50 -3.97 -0.52
C ILE A 216 -6.81 -4.05 0.30
N PRO A 217 -7.64 -2.98 0.31
CA PRO A 217 -9.02 -3.08 0.75
C PRO A 217 -9.88 -3.81 -0.29
N ALA A 218 -10.75 -4.69 0.21
CA ALA A 218 -11.73 -5.48 -0.53
C ALA A 218 -12.63 -4.62 -1.43
N VAL A 219 -12.88 -5.10 -2.66
CA VAL A 219 -13.69 -4.45 -3.68
C VAL A 219 -15.07 -5.13 -3.73
N GLY A 220 -16.08 -4.44 -3.20
CA GLY A 220 -17.51 -4.73 -3.39
C GLY A 220 -18.21 -3.50 -3.93
N ARG A 221 -19.00 -3.66 -5.00
CA ARG A 221 -19.58 -2.58 -5.81
C ARG A 221 -21.02 -2.28 -5.38
N LEU A 222 -21.38 -0.99 -5.26
CA LEU A 222 -22.56 -0.30 -5.84
C LEU A 222 -23.07 0.85 -4.96
N GLY A 223 -23.26 2.02 -5.61
CA GLY A 223 -24.33 2.97 -5.35
C GLY A 223 -24.47 3.54 -3.93
N GLY A 224 -23.80 4.66 -3.66
CA GLY A 224 -24.10 5.44 -2.47
C GLY A 224 -23.17 6.62 -2.32
N THR A 225 -23.73 7.83 -2.37
CA THR A 225 -23.07 9.07 -1.98
C THR A 225 -22.35 8.90 -0.65
N PHE A 226 -21.01 8.93 -0.65
CA PHE A 226 -20.24 8.86 0.59
C PHE A 226 -19.61 10.21 0.93
N VAL A 227 -19.90 10.58 2.17
CA VAL A 227 -19.57 11.81 2.88
C VAL A 227 -18.04 12.00 2.98
N LYS A 228 -17.60 13.24 2.73
CA LYS A 228 -16.25 13.72 3.03
C LYS A 228 -15.95 13.51 4.52
N ASN A 229 -15.06 12.58 4.87
CA ASN A 229 -14.21 12.70 6.06
C ASN A 229 -13.14 11.60 6.14
N SER A 230 -11.92 11.93 5.72
CA SER A 230 -10.64 11.40 6.25
C SER A 230 -9.50 11.95 5.39
N LYS A 231 -8.61 12.77 5.96
CA LYS A 231 -7.52 13.45 5.23
C LYS A 231 -6.27 12.59 5.00
N ASN A 232 -6.23 11.32 5.40
CA ASN A 232 -5.01 10.48 5.32
C ASN A 232 -5.22 9.04 4.83
N SER A 233 -6.31 8.69 4.14
CA SER A 233 -6.38 7.40 3.46
C SER A 233 -5.55 7.45 2.17
N HIS A 234 -4.67 6.47 1.98
CA HIS A 234 -3.96 6.28 0.72
C HIS A 234 -5.02 5.93 -0.34
N HIS A 235 -5.34 6.90 -1.19
CA HIS A 235 -6.44 6.77 -2.15
C HIS A 235 -6.07 5.76 -3.24
N GLY A 236 -6.51 4.52 -3.01
CA GLY A 236 -7.24 3.66 -3.93
C GLY A 236 -6.73 3.56 -5.36
N VAL A 237 -6.23 2.37 -5.69
CA VAL A 237 -6.14 1.81 -7.05
C VAL A 237 -7.30 2.30 -7.91
N LYS A 238 -7.02 3.08 -8.96
CA LYS A 238 -7.99 3.36 -10.01
C LYS A 238 -7.84 2.29 -11.08
N TYR A 239 -8.73 1.31 -11.02
CA TYR A 239 -8.91 0.38 -12.13
C TYR A 239 -9.23 1.18 -13.39
N SER A 240 -8.50 0.91 -14.47
CA SER A 240 -8.91 1.42 -15.76
C SER A 240 -10.25 0.73 -16.09
N LYS A 241 -11.34 1.48 -16.35
CA LYS A 241 -12.58 0.89 -16.90
C LYS A 241 -12.33 0.01 -18.14
N PRO A 242 -11.23 0.20 -18.92
CA PRO A 242 -10.78 -0.79 -19.89
C PRO A 242 -10.64 -2.22 -19.38
N LEU A 243 -10.12 -2.46 -18.16
CA LEU A 243 -10.05 -3.80 -17.55
C LEU A 243 -11.45 -4.40 -17.36
N GLU A 244 -12.35 -3.66 -16.70
CA GLU A 244 -13.71 -4.14 -16.40
C GLU A 244 -14.51 -4.48 -17.66
N ARG A 245 -14.27 -3.74 -18.75
CA ARG A 245 -14.96 -3.94 -20.04
C ARG A 245 -14.25 -4.90 -20.98
N SER A 246 -12.94 -5.07 -20.84
CA SER A 246 -12.18 -6.16 -21.46
C SER A 246 -12.67 -7.52 -20.94
N PHE A 247 -13.00 -7.60 -19.65
CA PHE A 247 -13.69 -8.77 -19.09
C PHE A 247 -15.13 -8.94 -19.60
N ALA A 248 -15.76 -7.87 -20.09
CA ALA A 248 -17.10 -7.88 -20.68
C ALA A 248 -17.11 -8.19 -22.20
N GLY A 249 -15.95 -8.38 -22.84
CA GLY A 249 -15.85 -8.71 -24.27
C GLY A 249 -16.22 -7.57 -25.24
N GLU A 250 -16.28 -6.32 -24.77
CA GLU A 250 -16.61 -5.17 -25.62
C GLU A 250 -15.40 -4.77 -26.52
N SER A 251 -15.62 -4.75 -27.83
CA SER A 251 -14.65 -4.27 -28.84
C SER A 251 -14.59 -2.73 -28.88
N TRP A 252 -13.38 -2.16 -28.86
CA TRP A 252 -13.17 -0.71 -28.75
C TRP A 252 -12.76 -0.03 -30.07
N LYS A 253 -13.27 1.18 -30.29
CA LYS A 253 -12.65 2.14 -31.21
C LYS A 253 -11.52 2.88 -30.49
N GLU A 254 -10.32 2.85 -31.06
CA GLU A 254 -9.05 3.40 -30.54
C GLU A 254 -9.17 4.80 -29.90
N LYS A 255 -10.02 5.66 -30.49
CA LYS A 255 -10.27 7.03 -30.04
C LYS A 255 -10.78 7.14 -28.59
N TYR A 256 -11.59 6.18 -28.12
CA TYR A 256 -12.16 6.24 -26.77
C TYR A 256 -11.16 5.82 -25.69
N ILE A 257 -10.25 4.90 -26.02
CA ILE A 257 -9.22 4.44 -25.07
C ILE A 257 -8.22 5.56 -24.82
N ARG A 258 -7.79 6.28 -25.87
CA ARG A 258 -6.91 7.45 -25.71
C ARG A 258 -7.51 8.52 -24.80
N ALA A 259 -8.77 8.88 -25.00
CA ALA A 259 -9.43 9.92 -24.22
C ALA A 259 -9.51 9.55 -22.72
N MET A 260 -9.81 8.29 -22.42
CA MET A 260 -9.84 7.79 -21.04
C MET A 260 -8.46 7.73 -20.38
N ASP A 261 -7.43 7.29 -21.12
CA ASP A 261 -6.06 7.26 -20.61
C ASP A 261 -5.54 8.68 -20.32
N GLU A 262 -5.91 9.63 -21.18
CA GLU A 262 -5.61 11.05 -21.01
C GLU A 262 -6.35 11.66 -19.81
N GLU A 263 -7.63 11.31 -19.60
CA GLU A 263 -8.40 11.74 -18.43
C GLU A 263 -7.80 11.22 -17.11
N MET A 264 -7.50 9.92 -17.01
CA MET A 264 -6.85 9.34 -15.82
C MET A 264 -5.48 9.98 -15.55
N ARG A 265 -4.74 10.29 -16.62
CA ARG A 265 -3.44 10.94 -16.49
C ARG A 265 -3.56 12.38 -16.02
N ASN A 266 -4.50 13.15 -16.56
CA ASN A 266 -4.73 14.52 -16.11
C ASN A 266 -5.04 14.53 -14.61
N GLU A 267 -5.79 13.54 -14.13
CA GLU A 267 -6.01 13.39 -12.69
C GLU A 267 -4.72 13.08 -11.90
N PHE A 268 -3.82 12.24 -12.42
CA PHE A 268 -2.52 12.00 -11.79
C PHE A 268 -1.64 13.26 -11.78
N ILE A 269 -1.64 14.03 -12.87
CA ILE A 269 -0.90 15.29 -12.99
C ILE A 269 -1.45 16.32 -12.01
N ASP A 270 -2.77 16.45 -11.90
CA ASP A 270 -3.45 17.36 -10.95
C ASP A 270 -3.09 17.05 -9.49
N LYS A 271 -2.76 15.77 -9.20
CA LYS A 271 -2.28 15.32 -7.89
C LYS A 271 -0.75 15.40 -7.73
N GLY A 272 -0.03 15.97 -8.70
CA GLY A 272 1.42 16.15 -8.68
C GLY A 272 2.23 14.89 -8.99
N CYS A 273 1.63 13.85 -9.58
CA CYS A 273 2.35 12.64 -9.98
C CYS A 273 2.96 12.82 -11.37
N VAL A 274 4.29 13.00 -11.39
CA VAL A 274 5.08 13.13 -12.63
C VAL A 274 5.29 11.78 -13.33
N HIS A 275 5.12 10.70 -12.58
CA HIS A 275 5.31 9.33 -13.02
C HIS A 275 4.20 8.44 -12.49
N TYR A 276 3.86 7.42 -13.28
CA TYR A 276 2.93 6.37 -12.87
C TYR A 276 3.53 5.01 -13.18
N LEU A 277 3.13 4.01 -12.39
CA LEU A 277 3.45 2.62 -12.63
C LEU A 277 2.31 2.02 -13.47
N TYR A 278 2.62 1.19 -14.45
CA TYR A 278 1.60 0.44 -15.17
C TYR A 278 1.96 -1.05 -15.26
N LEU A 279 0.95 -1.90 -15.19
CA LEU A 279 1.05 -3.36 -15.31
C LEU A 279 0.24 -3.81 -16.52
N TYR A 280 0.81 -4.70 -17.34
CA TYR A 280 0.05 -5.48 -18.30
C TYR A 280 -0.34 -6.81 -17.67
N VAL A 281 -1.62 -7.13 -17.73
CA VAL A 281 -2.19 -8.34 -17.14
C VAL A 281 -2.88 -9.14 -18.24
N ASP A 282 -2.48 -10.39 -18.38
CA ASP A 282 -3.12 -11.37 -19.25
C ASP A 282 -4.45 -11.79 -18.62
N THR A 283 -5.56 -11.35 -19.21
CA THR A 283 -6.88 -11.65 -18.63
C THR A 283 -7.26 -13.12 -18.80
N THR A 284 -6.62 -13.87 -19.69
CA THR A 284 -6.91 -15.30 -19.88
C THR A 284 -6.42 -16.15 -18.71
N LYS A 285 -5.44 -15.64 -17.95
CA LYS A 285 -4.90 -16.28 -16.74
C LYS A 285 -5.69 -15.94 -15.47
N LEU A 286 -6.65 -15.03 -15.57
CA LEU A 286 -7.51 -14.65 -14.45
C LEU A 286 -8.82 -15.41 -14.55
N GLU A 287 -9.16 -16.14 -13.48
CA GLU A 287 -10.47 -16.80 -13.37
C GLU A 287 -11.60 -15.76 -13.39
N PHE A 288 -12.77 -16.16 -13.89
CA PHE A 288 -13.89 -15.27 -14.23
C PHE A 288 -14.46 -14.46 -13.06
N GLU A 289 -14.16 -14.81 -11.80
CA GLU A 289 -14.63 -14.08 -10.63
C GLU A 289 -13.52 -13.19 -10.04
N LEU A 290 -13.58 -11.89 -10.33
CA LEU A 290 -12.67 -10.86 -9.78
C LEU A 290 -12.57 -10.90 -8.24
N THR A 291 -13.65 -11.31 -7.56
CA THR A 291 -13.73 -11.42 -6.10
C THR A 291 -12.94 -12.59 -5.52
N LYS A 292 -12.54 -13.55 -6.36
CA LYS A 292 -11.81 -14.75 -5.94
C LYS A 292 -10.35 -14.76 -6.40
N ILE A 293 -9.90 -13.73 -7.14
CA ILE A 293 -8.53 -13.65 -7.62
C ILE A 293 -7.58 -13.55 -6.42
N THR A 294 -6.77 -14.59 -6.23
CA THR A 294 -5.69 -14.58 -5.26
C THR A 294 -4.54 -13.71 -5.76
N LEU A 295 -3.73 -13.17 -4.84
CA LEU A 295 -2.53 -12.41 -5.21
C LEU A 295 -1.58 -13.25 -6.09
N GLN A 296 -1.49 -14.57 -5.85
CA GLN A 296 -0.64 -15.46 -6.63
C GLN A 296 -1.13 -15.59 -8.08
N GLN A 297 -2.43 -15.73 -8.31
CA GLN A 297 -3.03 -15.72 -9.65
C GLN A 297 -2.82 -14.37 -10.34
N LEU A 298 -3.00 -13.26 -9.63
CA LEU A 298 -2.74 -11.93 -10.17
C LEU A 298 -1.26 -11.77 -10.59
N LEU A 299 -0.33 -12.20 -9.74
CA LEU A 299 1.10 -12.14 -10.04
C LEU A 299 1.48 -13.01 -11.25
N ALA A 300 0.87 -14.21 -11.38
CA ALA A 300 1.08 -15.09 -12.53
C ALA A 300 0.51 -14.53 -13.84
N ALA A 301 -0.51 -13.67 -13.74
CA ALA A 301 -1.13 -13.00 -14.87
C ALA A 301 -0.39 -11.72 -15.31
N ILE A 302 0.52 -11.16 -14.50
CA ILE A 302 1.29 -9.97 -14.88
C ILE A 302 2.34 -10.35 -15.94
N ILE A 303 2.24 -9.73 -17.11
CA ILE A 303 3.16 -9.91 -18.24
C ILE A 303 4.33 -8.93 -18.15
N TYR A 304 4.05 -7.69 -17.71
CA TYR A 304 5.02 -6.61 -17.74
C TYR A 304 4.71 -5.53 -16.71
N ILE A 305 5.78 -4.90 -16.20
CA ILE A 305 5.73 -3.77 -15.30
C ILE A 305 6.57 -2.63 -15.86
N GLY A 306 5.90 -1.52 -16.15
CA GLY A 306 6.51 -0.35 -16.75
C GLY A 306 6.38 0.90 -15.89
N ARG A 307 7.32 1.82 -16.09
CA ARG A 307 7.22 3.19 -15.62
C ARG A 307 6.82 4.07 -16.80
N GLY A 308 5.71 4.76 -16.67
CA GLY A 308 5.20 5.65 -17.69
C GLY A 308 5.53 7.11 -17.40
N LYS A 309 5.82 7.87 -18.46
CA LYS A 309 5.47 9.28 -18.60
C LYS A 309 4.60 9.37 -19.85
N GLY A 310 3.59 10.25 -19.87
CA GLY A 310 2.77 10.41 -21.07
C GLY A 310 1.98 9.15 -21.46
N THR A 311 1.84 8.85 -22.75
CA THR A 311 1.02 7.76 -23.34
C THR A 311 1.68 6.40 -23.42
N ARG A 312 2.84 6.23 -22.78
CA ARG A 312 3.71 5.08 -23.01
C ARG A 312 3.05 3.72 -22.73
N ALA A 313 2.19 3.63 -21.71
CA ALA A 313 1.45 2.39 -21.43
C ALA A 313 0.45 2.01 -22.54
N TYR A 314 -0.08 3.00 -23.25
CA TYR A 314 -1.00 2.75 -24.35
C TYR A 314 -0.25 2.47 -25.66
N GLU A 315 0.89 3.14 -25.86
CA GLU A 315 1.74 2.98 -27.06
C GLU A 315 2.15 1.53 -27.31
N HIS A 316 2.47 0.77 -26.25
CA HIS A 316 2.83 -0.65 -26.39
C HIS A 316 1.65 -1.52 -26.88
N ILE A 317 0.42 -1.24 -26.44
CA ILE A 317 -0.77 -1.94 -26.91
C ILE A 317 -1.08 -1.57 -28.37
N VAL A 318 -0.94 -0.28 -28.71
CA VAL A 318 -1.14 0.20 -30.09
C VAL A 318 -0.11 -0.41 -31.03
N ALA A 319 1.16 -0.50 -30.61
CA ALA A 319 2.21 -1.14 -31.38
C ALA A 319 1.88 -2.62 -31.64
N ALA A 320 1.55 -3.39 -30.60
CA ALA A 320 1.13 -4.79 -30.77
C ALA A 320 -0.10 -4.94 -31.69
N GLY A 321 -1.12 -4.08 -31.53
CA GLY A 321 -2.32 -4.08 -32.37
C GLY A 321 -2.06 -3.70 -33.83
N ASN A 322 -1.16 -2.75 -34.08
CA ASN A 322 -0.75 -2.37 -35.43
C ASN A 322 0.05 -3.48 -36.12
N PHE A 323 0.91 -4.17 -35.38
CA PHE A 323 1.65 -5.33 -35.89
C PHE A 323 0.69 -6.45 -36.34
N LEU A 324 -0.36 -6.73 -35.57
CA LEU A 324 -1.41 -7.68 -35.97
C LEU A 324 -2.18 -7.27 -37.23
N ARG A 325 -2.27 -5.96 -37.50
CA ARG A 325 -2.83 -5.42 -38.74
C ARG A 325 -1.86 -5.46 -39.92
N GLY A 326 -0.70 -6.10 -39.76
CA GLY A 326 0.33 -6.25 -40.80
C GLY A 326 1.18 -5.00 -41.02
N GLN A 327 1.19 -4.05 -40.07
CA GLN A 327 2.08 -2.89 -40.19
C GLN A 327 3.53 -3.28 -39.85
N PRO A 328 4.52 -2.89 -40.68
CA PRO A 328 5.91 -3.25 -40.44
C PRO A 328 6.46 -2.46 -39.26
N MET A 329 6.70 -3.14 -38.14
CA MET A 329 7.39 -2.57 -36.97
C MET A 329 8.17 -3.64 -36.22
N VAL A 330 9.24 -3.21 -35.55
CA VAL A 330 10.03 -4.06 -34.66
C VAL A 330 9.42 -3.97 -33.27
N LEU A 331 8.88 -5.07 -32.77
CA LEU A 331 8.29 -5.16 -31.44
C LEU A 331 9.35 -5.42 -30.36
N THR A 332 9.15 -4.85 -29.19
CA THR A 332 9.88 -5.27 -27.98
C THR A 332 9.39 -6.64 -27.48
N ALA A 333 10.15 -7.29 -26.61
CA ALA A 333 9.78 -8.60 -26.05
C ALA A 333 8.39 -8.60 -25.37
N HIS A 334 8.04 -7.54 -24.63
CA HIS A 334 6.72 -7.45 -23.99
C HIS A 334 5.60 -7.14 -24.99
N GLU A 335 5.87 -6.42 -26.08
CA GLU A 335 4.89 -6.18 -27.15
C GLU A 335 4.64 -7.46 -27.98
N GLN A 336 5.66 -8.30 -28.15
CA GLN A 336 5.51 -9.65 -28.72
C GLN A 336 4.58 -10.51 -27.86
N MET A 337 4.77 -10.52 -26.53
CA MET A 337 3.87 -11.24 -25.62
C MET A 337 2.42 -10.75 -25.71
N ILE A 338 2.19 -9.43 -25.80
CA ILE A 338 0.85 -8.87 -26.01
C ILE A 338 0.23 -9.38 -27.32
N THR A 339 1.04 -9.43 -28.38
CA THR A 339 0.65 -9.90 -29.71
C THR A 339 0.24 -11.38 -29.68
N GLU A 340 1.02 -12.23 -29.00
CA GLU A 340 0.71 -13.66 -28.83
C GLU A 340 -0.61 -13.88 -28.10
N ILE A 341 -0.88 -13.11 -27.03
CA ILE A 341 -2.14 -13.18 -26.28
C ILE A 341 -3.32 -12.82 -27.18
N TYR A 342 -3.21 -11.76 -27.97
CA TYR A 342 -4.25 -11.37 -28.92
C TYR A 342 -4.47 -12.41 -30.03
N GLN A 343 -3.41 -13.04 -30.55
CA GLN A 343 -3.54 -14.13 -31.53
C GLN A 343 -4.27 -15.34 -30.94
N GLY A 344 -4.09 -15.60 -29.65
CA GLY A 344 -4.84 -16.63 -28.91
C GLY A 344 -6.30 -16.26 -28.60
N GLY A 345 -6.79 -15.10 -29.04
CA GLY A 345 -8.12 -14.59 -28.71
C GLY A 345 -8.24 -14.07 -27.28
N GLY A 346 -7.12 -13.96 -26.56
CA GLY A 346 -7.05 -13.37 -25.23
C GLY A 346 -7.08 -11.85 -25.27
N ASN A 347 -7.17 -11.23 -24.09
CA ASN A 347 -7.06 -9.79 -23.94
C ASN A 347 -5.97 -9.43 -22.92
N VAL A 348 -5.38 -8.25 -23.10
CA VAL A 348 -4.41 -7.68 -22.17
C VAL A 348 -5.01 -6.43 -21.55
N ALA A 349 -5.00 -6.37 -20.24
CA ALA A 349 -5.47 -5.21 -19.51
C ALA A 349 -4.32 -4.39 -18.92
N VAL A 350 -4.53 -3.08 -18.86
CA VAL A 350 -3.57 -2.13 -18.27
C VAL A 350 -4.09 -1.67 -16.92
N LEU A 351 -3.32 -1.95 -15.87
CA LEU A 351 -3.53 -1.39 -14.54
C LEU A 351 -2.55 -0.24 -14.34
N GLN A 352 -3.02 0.91 -13.87
CA GLN A 352 -2.17 2.07 -13.59
C GLN A 352 -2.26 2.45 -12.11
N PHE A 353 -1.11 2.65 -11.49
CA PHE A 353 -1.00 2.99 -10.07
C PHE A 353 -0.37 4.36 -9.92
N GLN A 354 -1.04 5.19 -9.13
CA GLN A 354 -0.52 6.46 -8.67
C GLN A 354 0.52 6.21 -7.60
N GLN A 355 1.81 6.25 -7.95
CA GLN A 355 2.87 6.07 -6.98
C GLN A 355 4.10 6.91 -7.35
N ASN A 356 4.52 7.79 -6.44
CA ASN A 356 5.77 8.54 -6.54
C ASN A 356 6.94 7.63 -6.16
N LEU A 357 7.17 6.57 -6.95
CA LEU A 357 8.28 5.65 -6.73
C LEU A 357 9.57 6.24 -7.32
N SER A 358 10.66 6.14 -6.56
CA SER A 358 12.01 6.36 -7.07
C SER A 358 12.38 5.31 -8.13
N GLU A 359 13.40 5.58 -8.96
CA GLU A 359 13.89 4.58 -9.92
C GLU A 359 14.38 3.30 -9.24
N GLU A 360 15.04 3.43 -8.09
CA GLU A 360 15.48 2.30 -7.26
C GLU A 360 14.31 1.41 -6.82
N GLY A 361 13.23 2.00 -6.29
CA GLY A 361 12.07 1.22 -5.83
C GLY A 361 11.37 0.43 -6.94
N ILE A 362 11.44 0.90 -8.20
CA ILE A 362 10.89 0.16 -9.34
C ILE A 362 11.83 -0.96 -9.77
N SER A 363 13.15 -0.72 -9.75
CA SER A 363 14.14 -1.76 -10.04
C SER A 363 14.03 -2.91 -9.03
N ASP A 364 13.86 -2.59 -7.75
CA ASP A 364 13.67 -3.57 -6.69
C ASP A 364 12.38 -4.37 -6.85
N MET A 365 11.27 -3.71 -7.22
CA MET A 365 10.03 -4.42 -7.54
C MET A 365 10.18 -5.30 -8.76
N LYS A 366 10.83 -4.85 -9.84
CA LYS A 366 11.08 -5.66 -11.03
C LYS A 366 11.93 -6.88 -10.70
N LEU A 367 12.98 -6.71 -9.89
CA LEU A 367 13.85 -7.80 -9.43
C LEU A 367 13.07 -8.77 -8.54
N SER A 368 12.26 -8.27 -7.61
CA SER A 368 11.43 -9.09 -6.71
C SER A 368 10.38 -9.90 -7.49
N LEU A 369 9.70 -9.29 -8.46
CA LEU A 369 8.73 -9.97 -9.31
C LEU A 369 9.38 -10.96 -10.26
N ASN A 370 10.51 -10.62 -10.89
CA ASN A 370 11.24 -11.54 -11.77
C ASN A 370 11.83 -12.73 -11.00
N ALA A 371 12.33 -12.52 -9.79
CA ALA A 371 12.79 -13.59 -8.90
C ALA A 371 11.62 -14.51 -8.51
N ARG A 372 10.46 -13.94 -8.16
CA ARG A 372 9.27 -14.72 -7.80
C ARG A 372 8.64 -15.46 -8.98
N ALA A 373 8.61 -14.85 -10.17
CA ALA A 373 8.14 -15.50 -11.40
C ALA A 373 9.03 -16.69 -11.77
N ARG A 374 10.36 -16.58 -11.57
CA ARG A 374 11.30 -17.70 -11.76
C ARG A 374 11.09 -18.83 -10.73
N ILE A 375 10.93 -18.50 -9.46
CA ILE A 375 10.68 -19.49 -8.39
C ILE A 375 9.36 -20.22 -8.66
N SER A 376 8.30 -19.50 -9.01
CA SER A 376 7.00 -20.10 -9.33
C SER A 376 7.05 -20.97 -10.59
N ALA A 377 7.85 -20.61 -11.60
CA ALA A 377 8.01 -21.41 -12.81
C ALA A 377 8.82 -22.69 -12.56
N GLU A 378 9.88 -22.63 -11.75
CA GLU A 378 10.65 -23.81 -11.36
C GLU A 378 9.88 -24.76 -10.43
N GLU A 379 9.12 -24.23 -9.48
CA GLU A 379 8.25 -25.05 -8.61
C GLU A 379 7.11 -25.72 -9.40
N PHE A 380 6.54 -25.02 -10.39
CA PHE A 380 5.56 -25.61 -11.30
C PHE A 380 6.20 -26.72 -12.15
N ARG A 381 7.41 -26.51 -12.69
CA ARG A 381 8.14 -27.52 -13.47
C ARG A 381 8.52 -28.76 -12.66
N LYS A 382 8.79 -28.60 -11.36
CA LYS A 382 9.06 -29.71 -10.42
C LYS A 382 7.82 -30.46 -9.96
N ARG A 383 6.63 -29.88 -10.09
CA ARG A 383 5.36 -30.54 -9.73
C ARG A 383 4.72 -31.31 -10.88
N PHE A 384 5.14 -31.05 -12.12
CA PHE A 384 4.53 -31.60 -13.33
C PHE A 384 5.49 -32.36 -14.25
N ASN A 385 6.75 -32.51 -13.84
CA ASN A 385 7.67 -33.55 -14.31
C ASN A 385 8.00 -34.45 -13.12
#